data_AF-A0A0R3Q7M6-F1
#
_entry.id   AF-A0A0R3Q7M6-F1
#
_cell.length_a   1.000
_cell.length_b   1.000
_cell.length_c   1.000
_cell.angle_alpha   90.00
_cell.angle_beta   90.00
_cell.angle_gamma   90.00
#
_symmetry.space_group_name_H-M   'P 1'
#
loop_
_entity.id
_entity.type
_entity.pdbx_description
1 polymer ?
#
loop_
_entity_poly.entity_id
_entity_poly.type
_entity_poly.pdbx_seq_one_letter_code
_entity_poly.pdbx_strand_id
1 'polypeptide(L)'
;MPGPPNRTTPSFQPSTSTGTPQMNGLSTSISKSFFLTALQIVFDANELRNNLKPVVDKLLSMEESIPFRIPVDPDILGIPDYFDIVKKPMDLSTVSRKLDTGEYKNPWDFNDDMWLMFDNAWLYNRKNSKVYKYCNKLSEVFVEEINPVMQKMGYCCGQKLSFTPLALFCYGQSMCTIARDQTYHVYETTSTQYGVTVSERYTYCTKCFEALPESGISLSENPNDTSNMVPKSKFVQMKNDQIDFEPFEKCIKCFRKWHRVCALFNKKVFPEGFICATCRREKNLAPAENRFTAKKLPHCQLSRFIEERVNKFMKNNPAGKDYEVIIRVLCAADKEVEVKPLMKQK
;
A
#
# COMPACT_ATOMS: atom_id res chain seq x y z
N MET A 1 -49.83 44.31 -8.69
CA MET A 1 -50.84 43.45 -8.04
C MET A 1 -52.04 43.38 -8.97
N PRO A 2 -52.10 42.33 -9.80
CA PRO A 2 -53.32 41.51 -9.78
C PRO A 2 -53.01 40.00 -10.00
N GLY A 3 -53.59 39.14 -9.17
CA GLY A 3 -54.27 37.92 -9.67
C GLY A 3 -55.75 38.27 -9.88
N PRO A 4 -56.67 37.34 -10.23
CA PRO A 4 -56.59 35.86 -10.36
C PRO A 4 -57.25 35.43 -11.72
N PRO A 5 -57.99 34.32 -11.95
CA PRO A 5 -58.15 32.99 -11.30
C PRO A 5 -58.11 31.76 -12.28
N ASN A 6 -58.22 30.57 -11.69
CA ASN A 6 -58.52 29.22 -12.23
C ASN A 6 -59.55 29.11 -13.37
N ARG A 7 -59.37 28.14 -14.29
CA ARG A 7 -60.39 27.09 -14.60
C ARG A 7 -59.92 25.98 -15.56
N THR A 8 -60.53 24.82 -15.34
CA THR A 8 -60.44 23.51 -16.01
C THR A 8 -61.18 23.43 -17.38
N THR A 9 -60.58 22.62 -18.27
CA THR A 9 -61.00 21.83 -19.48
C THR A 9 -62.36 22.04 -20.19
N PRO A 10 -62.40 21.80 -21.54
CA PRO A 10 -62.98 20.56 -22.08
C PRO A 10 -62.35 20.00 -23.39
N SER A 11 -62.84 18.81 -23.78
CA SER A 11 -62.45 17.85 -24.84
C SER A 11 -62.99 18.10 -26.27
N PHE A 12 -62.37 17.52 -27.33
CA PHE A 12 -62.94 16.47 -28.24
C PHE A 12 -61.98 16.06 -29.41
N GLN A 13 -62.17 14.82 -29.90
CA GLN A 13 -61.40 13.94 -30.84
C GLN A 13 -61.35 14.37 -32.33
N PRO A 14 -60.54 13.74 -33.25
CA PRO A 14 -60.67 12.38 -33.86
C PRO A 14 -59.29 11.67 -34.10
N SER A 15 -59.07 10.43 -34.56
CA SER A 15 -59.82 9.29 -35.11
C SER A 15 -58.91 8.04 -35.10
N THR A 16 -59.51 6.85 -35.08
CA THR A 16 -58.88 5.52 -35.15
C THR A 16 -58.58 5.04 -36.58
N SER A 17 -57.43 4.39 -36.81
CA SER A 17 -57.36 3.14 -37.60
C SER A 17 -55.98 2.44 -37.53
N THR A 18 -56.00 1.25 -36.91
CA THR A 18 -55.34 -0.01 -37.29
C THR A 18 -53.82 -0.15 -37.39
N GLY A 19 -53.24 -0.98 -36.49
CA GLY A 19 -52.02 -1.76 -36.77
C GLY A 19 -51.16 -2.09 -35.53
N THR A 20 -51.27 -3.30 -35.01
CA THR A 20 -50.28 -3.98 -34.13
C THR A 20 -49.96 -5.36 -34.73
N PRO A 21 -48.88 -6.09 -34.36
CA PRO A 21 -47.78 -5.77 -33.43
C PRO A 21 -46.35 -6.23 -33.87
N GLN A 22 -45.34 -5.82 -33.07
CA GLN A 22 -44.16 -6.58 -32.61
C GLN A 22 -42.96 -6.93 -33.55
N MET A 23 -41.77 -6.41 -33.21
CA MET A 23 -40.61 -7.10 -32.57
C MET A 23 -39.23 -6.54 -33.00
N ASN A 24 -38.50 -6.08 -31.98
CA ASN A 24 -37.06 -6.23 -31.73
C ASN A 24 -36.03 -5.62 -32.69
N GLY A 25 -35.68 -4.35 -32.44
CA GLY A 25 -34.35 -3.81 -32.72
C GLY A 25 -33.41 -4.09 -31.55
N LEU A 26 -32.49 -5.04 -31.72
CA LEU A 26 -31.44 -5.39 -30.77
C LEU A 26 -30.38 -4.26 -30.75
N SER A 27 -30.48 -3.34 -29.79
CA SER A 27 -29.37 -2.45 -29.43
C SER A 27 -28.41 -3.22 -28.54
N THR A 28 -27.32 -3.73 -29.12
CA THR A 28 -26.26 -4.42 -28.39
C THR A 28 -25.40 -3.41 -27.65
N SER A 29 -25.76 -3.13 -26.40
CA SER A 29 -24.82 -2.68 -25.38
C SER A 29 -23.86 -3.84 -25.07
N ILE A 30 -22.87 -4.08 -25.95
CA ILE A 30 -21.74 -4.94 -25.61
C ILE A 30 -20.93 -4.17 -24.57
N SER A 31 -21.08 -4.60 -23.32
CA SER A 31 -20.43 -4.06 -22.14
C SER A 31 -18.92 -3.88 -22.38
N LYS A 32 -18.41 -2.68 -22.13
CA LYS A 32 -16.96 -2.36 -22.05
C LYS A 32 -16.17 -3.35 -21.16
N SER A 33 -16.84 -4.12 -20.29
CA SER A 33 -16.24 -5.16 -19.47
C SER A 33 -15.73 -6.38 -20.25
N PHE A 34 -16.32 -6.71 -21.40
CA PHE A 34 -15.90 -7.86 -22.22
C PHE A 34 -14.63 -7.58 -23.04
N PHE A 35 -14.34 -6.33 -23.38
CA PHE A 35 -13.11 -5.97 -24.11
C PHE A 35 -11.87 -5.84 -23.21
N LEU A 36 -12.05 -5.56 -21.91
CA LEU A 36 -10.92 -5.47 -20.96
C LEU A 36 -10.33 -6.84 -20.61
N THR A 37 -11.13 -7.91 -20.65
CA THR A 37 -10.72 -9.28 -20.31
C THR A 37 -9.85 -9.93 -21.39
N ALA A 38 -9.98 -9.51 -22.65
CA ALA A 38 -9.22 -10.07 -23.78
C ALA A 38 -7.72 -9.66 -23.84
N LEU A 39 -7.28 -8.73 -22.97
CA LEU A 39 -5.90 -8.22 -22.90
C LEU A 39 -5.14 -8.65 -21.64
N GLN A 40 -5.80 -9.41 -20.74
CA GLN A 40 -5.16 -9.92 -19.54
C GLN A 40 -4.22 -11.07 -19.91
N ILE A 41 -2.96 -10.99 -19.46
CA ILE A 41 -2.02 -12.10 -19.64
C ILE A 41 -2.53 -13.30 -18.86
N VAL A 42 -2.70 -14.40 -19.57
CA VAL A 42 -2.95 -15.73 -19.03
C VAL A 42 -1.62 -16.47 -19.08
N PHE A 43 -1.16 -16.97 -17.94
CA PHE A 43 0.04 -17.80 -17.89
C PHE A 43 -0.36 -19.26 -18.11
N ASP A 44 0.41 -19.96 -18.93
CA ASP A 44 0.30 -21.42 -19.02
C ASP A 44 0.82 -22.07 -17.73
N ALA A 45 0.17 -23.15 -17.29
CA ALA A 45 0.57 -23.85 -16.07
C ALA A 45 2.01 -24.39 -16.17
N ASN A 46 2.43 -24.87 -17.34
CA ASN A 46 3.81 -25.34 -17.53
C ASN A 46 4.79 -24.16 -17.57
N GLU A 47 4.39 -23.00 -18.11
CA GLU A 47 5.22 -21.79 -18.05
C GLU A 47 5.48 -21.38 -16.60
N LEU A 48 4.44 -21.33 -15.76
CA LEU A 48 4.59 -21.03 -14.33
C LEU A 48 5.48 -22.06 -13.65
N ARG A 49 5.21 -23.35 -13.86
CA ARG A 49 5.98 -24.45 -13.28
C ARG A 49 7.45 -24.36 -13.67
N ASN A 50 7.76 -24.21 -14.95
CA ASN A 50 9.14 -24.19 -15.45
C ASN A 50 9.96 -23.02 -14.90
N ASN A 51 9.32 -21.87 -14.62
CA ASN A 51 10.00 -20.71 -14.07
C ASN A 51 10.07 -20.72 -12.53
N LEU A 52 9.03 -21.20 -11.84
CA LEU A 52 8.91 -21.09 -10.37
C LEU A 52 9.39 -22.34 -9.61
N LYS A 53 9.29 -23.54 -10.20
CA LYS A 53 9.71 -24.79 -9.55
C LYS A 53 11.20 -24.79 -9.15
N PRO A 54 12.14 -24.23 -9.93
CA PRO A 54 13.54 -24.12 -9.50
C PRO A 54 13.74 -23.33 -8.19
N VAL A 55 12.87 -22.34 -7.93
CA VAL A 55 12.91 -21.57 -6.67
C VAL A 55 12.55 -22.46 -5.48
N VAL A 56 11.50 -23.28 -5.62
CA VAL A 56 11.10 -24.25 -4.58
C VAL A 56 12.17 -25.32 -4.37
N ASP A 57 12.73 -25.85 -5.46
CA ASP A 57 13.78 -26.87 -5.39
C ASP A 57 15.05 -26.36 -4.71
N LYS A 58 15.41 -25.10 -4.97
CA LYS A 58 16.49 -24.43 -4.27
C LYS A 58 16.23 -24.36 -2.77
N LEU A 59 15.04 -23.94 -2.34
CA LEU A 59 14.71 -23.90 -0.92
C LEU A 59 14.71 -25.30 -0.28
N LEU A 60 14.14 -26.30 -0.95
CA LEU A 60 14.12 -27.69 -0.46
C LEU A 60 15.52 -28.28 -0.29
N SER A 61 16.51 -27.82 -1.08
CA SER A 61 17.90 -28.27 -0.95
C SER A 61 18.59 -27.80 0.35
N MET A 62 18.04 -26.78 1.02
CA MET A 62 18.59 -26.23 2.26
C MET A 62 18.20 -27.07 3.49
N GLU A 63 19.09 -27.15 4.48
CA GLU A 63 18.79 -27.83 5.76
C GLU A 63 17.70 -27.08 6.54
N GLU A 64 17.71 -25.74 6.46
CA GLU A 64 16.73 -24.87 7.12
C GLU A 64 15.29 -25.15 6.65
N SER A 65 15.12 -25.76 5.47
CA SER A 65 13.80 -26.11 4.94
C SER A 65 13.10 -27.25 5.66
N ILE A 66 13.81 -28.08 6.45
CA ILE A 66 13.28 -29.31 7.05
C ILE A 66 11.91 -29.11 7.73
N PRO A 67 11.70 -28.10 8.61
CA PRO A 67 10.39 -27.89 9.27
C PRO A 67 9.26 -27.45 8.33
N PHE A 68 9.58 -27.05 7.09
CA PHE A 68 8.67 -26.46 6.13
C PHE A 68 8.37 -27.40 4.95
N ARG A 69 8.99 -28.60 4.91
CA ARG A 69 8.89 -29.51 3.76
C ARG A 69 7.52 -30.17 3.64
N ILE A 70 6.81 -30.32 4.75
CA ILE A 70 5.52 -31.03 4.83
C ILE A 70 4.53 -30.21 5.66
N PRO A 71 3.21 -30.48 5.55
CA PRO A 71 2.21 -29.82 6.39
C PRO A 71 2.51 -30.03 7.88
N VAL A 72 2.26 -28.99 8.67
CA VAL A 72 2.40 -29.07 10.13
C VAL A 72 1.33 -30.01 10.69
N ASP A 73 1.78 -31.00 11.45
CA ASP A 73 0.93 -31.92 12.23
C ASP A 73 1.04 -31.55 13.72
N PRO A 74 0.03 -30.87 14.30
CA PRO A 74 0.11 -30.41 15.68
C PRO A 74 0.20 -31.51 16.73
N ASP A 75 -0.40 -32.67 16.46
CA ASP A 75 -0.46 -33.79 17.40
C ASP A 75 0.92 -34.47 17.49
N ILE A 76 1.53 -34.75 16.34
CA ILE A 76 2.88 -35.35 16.26
C ILE A 76 3.94 -34.42 16.85
N LEU A 77 3.80 -33.11 16.64
CA LEU A 77 4.76 -32.11 17.08
C LEU A 77 4.51 -31.62 18.52
N GLY A 78 3.42 -32.03 19.16
CA GLY A 78 3.08 -31.64 20.53
C GLY A 78 2.74 -30.16 20.69
N ILE A 79 2.11 -29.56 19.67
CA ILE A 79 1.76 -28.14 19.59
C ILE A 79 0.24 -27.94 19.36
N PRO A 80 -0.62 -28.38 20.29
CA PRO A 80 -2.06 -28.48 20.05
C PRO A 80 -2.74 -27.13 19.75
N ASP A 81 -2.13 -26.01 20.13
CA ASP A 81 -2.63 -24.64 19.90
C ASP A 81 -2.31 -24.09 18.50
N TYR A 82 -1.64 -24.86 17.63
CA TYR A 82 -1.17 -24.37 16.34
C TYR A 82 -2.30 -23.81 15.46
N PHE A 83 -3.42 -24.53 15.31
CA PHE A 83 -4.55 -24.07 14.49
C PHE A 83 -5.43 -23.01 15.19
N ASP A 84 -5.24 -22.80 16.50
CA ASP A 84 -5.83 -21.67 17.21
C ASP A 84 -5.16 -20.35 16.83
N ILE A 85 -3.88 -20.40 16.46
CA ILE A 85 -3.07 -19.25 16.05
C ILE A 85 -3.01 -19.14 14.51
N VAL A 86 -2.62 -20.21 13.82
CA VAL A 86 -2.43 -20.26 12.36
C VAL A 86 -3.71 -20.71 11.68
N LYS A 87 -4.38 -19.77 11.02
CA LYS A 87 -5.70 -20.01 10.38
C LYS A 87 -5.66 -20.56 8.97
N LYS A 88 -4.54 -20.38 8.27
CA LYS A 88 -4.34 -20.85 6.89
C LYS A 88 -2.94 -21.47 6.78
N PRO A 89 -2.77 -22.75 7.14
CA PRO A 89 -1.47 -23.41 7.06
C PRO A 89 -0.98 -23.50 5.61
N MET A 90 0.34 -23.46 5.44
CA MET A 90 1.01 -23.59 4.15
C MET A 90 2.41 -24.18 4.35
N ASP A 91 2.89 -24.95 3.37
CA ASP A 91 4.18 -25.65 3.40
C ASP A 91 4.71 -25.89 1.97
N LEU A 92 5.99 -26.24 1.84
CA LEU A 92 6.67 -26.40 0.55
C LEU A 92 6.11 -27.57 -0.29
N SER A 93 5.63 -28.66 0.33
CA SER A 93 5.01 -29.75 -0.44
C SER A 93 3.67 -29.34 -1.02
N THR A 94 2.87 -28.57 -0.26
CA THR A 94 1.61 -28.00 -0.75
C THR A 94 1.87 -27.01 -1.89
N VAL A 95 2.84 -26.09 -1.72
CA VAL A 95 3.23 -25.15 -2.79
C VAL A 95 3.70 -25.90 -4.05
N SER A 96 4.56 -26.92 -3.89
CA SER A 96 5.03 -27.73 -5.02
C SER A 96 3.87 -28.42 -5.72
N ARG A 97 2.95 -29.05 -4.97
CA ARG A 97 1.77 -29.71 -5.54
C ARG A 97 0.90 -28.72 -6.32
N LYS A 98 0.65 -27.52 -5.77
CA LYS A 98 -0.13 -26.48 -6.44
C LYS A 98 0.50 -26.00 -7.74
N LEU A 99 1.84 -25.93 -7.81
CA LEU A 99 2.57 -25.68 -9.05
C LEU A 99 2.41 -26.83 -10.06
N ASP A 100 2.63 -28.07 -9.62
CA ASP A 100 2.58 -29.26 -10.48
C ASP A 100 1.18 -29.52 -11.05
N THR A 101 0.13 -29.16 -10.31
CA THR A 101 -1.28 -29.31 -10.70
C THR A 101 -1.86 -28.08 -11.40
N GLY A 102 -1.09 -27.00 -11.56
CA GLY A 102 -1.52 -25.79 -12.26
C GLY A 102 -2.57 -24.97 -11.52
N GLU A 103 -2.62 -25.02 -10.18
CA GLU A 103 -3.59 -24.27 -9.38
C GLU A 103 -3.31 -22.75 -9.34
N TYR A 104 -2.06 -22.34 -9.60
CA TYR A 104 -1.70 -20.92 -9.65
C TYR A 104 -2.06 -20.29 -10.99
N LYS A 105 -2.72 -19.14 -10.96
CA LYS A 105 -3.14 -18.41 -12.18
C LYS A 105 -2.06 -17.44 -12.66
N ASN A 106 -1.22 -16.98 -11.74
CA ASN A 106 -0.15 -16.04 -11.99
C ASN A 106 0.94 -16.17 -10.90
N PRO A 107 2.16 -15.67 -11.11
CA PRO A 107 3.26 -15.88 -10.16
C PRO A 107 3.11 -15.11 -8.83
N TRP A 108 2.24 -14.10 -8.74
CA TRP A 108 1.96 -13.48 -7.44
C TRP A 108 1.17 -14.42 -6.53
N ASP A 109 0.29 -15.27 -7.06
CA ASP A 109 -0.45 -16.25 -6.25
C ASP A 109 0.52 -17.25 -5.58
N PHE A 110 1.58 -17.64 -6.31
CA PHE A 110 2.68 -18.46 -5.77
C PHE A 110 3.47 -17.70 -4.69
N ASN A 111 3.84 -16.43 -4.95
CA ASN A 111 4.53 -15.61 -3.95
C ASN A 111 3.70 -15.43 -2.68
N ASP A 112 2.39 -15.23 -2.80
CA ASP A 112 1.49 -15.04 -1.66
C ASP A 112 1.48 -16.28 -0.75
N ASP A 113 1.48 -17.49 -1.31
CA ASP A 113 1.58 -18.73 -0.52
C ASP A 113 2.96 -18.93 0.13
N MET A 114 4.05 -18.59 -0.59
CA MET A 114 5.40 -18.63 -0.03
C MET A 114 5.52 -17.69 1.17
N TRP A 115 5.01 -16.46 1.06
CA TRP A 115 4.99 -15.52 2.17
C TRP A 115 4.02 -15.90 3.28
N LEU A 116 2.88 -16.52 2.96
CA LEU A 116 1.96 -17.07 3.96
C LEU A 116 2.65 -18.12 4.84
N MET A 117 3.42 -19.02 4.23
CA MET A 117 4.23 -20.00 4.97
C MET A 117 5.20 -19.33 5.93
N PHE A 118 5.94 -18.30 5.48
CA PHE A 118 6.88 -17.57 6.32
C PHE A 118 6.18 -16.78 7.45
N ASP A 119 5.09 -16.07 7.13
CA ASP A 119 4.31 -15.29 8.08
C ASP A 119 3.71 -16.19 9.17
N ASN A 120 3.18 -17.36 8.81
CA ASN A 120 2.68 -18.34 9.78
C ASN A 120 3.79 -18.81 10.74
N ALA A 121 4.99 -19.06 10.21
CA ALA A 121 6.11 -19.49 11.02
C ALA A 121 6.60 -18.38 11.98
N TRP A 122 6.68 -17.13 11.52
CA TRP A 122 7.01 -15.99 12.38
C TRP A 122 5.93 -15.66 13.41
N LEU A 123 4.67 -15.87 13.06
CA LEU A 123 3.54 -15.67 13.95
C LEU A 123 3.55 -16.68 15.09
N TYR A 124 3.72 -17.96 14.78
CA TYR A 124 3.64 -19.04 15.77
C TYR A 124 4.91 -19.16 16.62
N ASN A 125 6.08 -19.02 16.00
CA ASN A 125 7.35 -19.30 16.67
C ASN A 125 7.96 -18.05 17.33
N ARG A 126 8.62 -18.22 18.49
CA ARG A 126 9.35 -17.12 19.13
C ARG A 126 10.58 -16.70 18.33
N LYS A 127 10.92 -15.40 18.34
CA LYS A 127 12.07 -14.82 17.60
C LYS A 127 13.42 -15.51 17.85
N ASN A 128 13.61 -16.10 19.03
CA ASN A 128 14.84 -16.81 19.42
C ASN A 128 14.85 -18.31 19.06
N SER A 129 13.73 -18.88 18.63
CA SER A 129 13.59 -20.29 18.30
C SER A 129 14.35 -20.66 17.01
N LYS A 130 14.64 -21.96 16.86
CA LYS A 130 15.32 -22.51 15.67
C LYS A 130 14.49 -22.33 14.41
N VAL A 131 13.19 -22.64 14.45
CA VAL A 131 12.27 -22.53 13.31
C VAL A 131 12.13 -21.08 12.84
N TYR A 132 12.07 -20.11 13.76
CA TYR A 132 12.03 -18.68 13.39
C TYR A 132 13.30 -18.25 12.64
N LYS A 133 14.48 -18.66 13.11
CA LYS A 133 15.76 -18.36 12.44
C LYS A 133 15.87 -19.04 11.08
N TYR A 134 15.39 -20.28 10.96
CA TYR A 134 15.31 -20.99 9.68
C TYR A 134 14.37 -20.29 8.71
N CYS A 135 13.21 -19.82 9.18
CA CYS A 135 12.28 -19.02 8.39
C CYS A 135 12.94 -17.76 7.83
N ASN A 136 13.68 -17.01 8.67
CA ASN A 136 14.43 -15.84 8.21
C ASN A 136 15.38 -16.22 7.06
N LYS A 137 16.18 -17.28 7.25
CA LYS A 137 17.17 -17.67 6.25
C LYS A 137 16.54 -18.12 4.93
N LEU A 138 15.45 -18.87 4.98
CA LEU A 138 14.70 -19.28 3.79
C LEU A 138 14.08 -18.08 3.08
N SER A 139 13.52 -17.13 3.82
CA SER A 139 12.91 -15.93 3.23
C SER A 139 13.94 -15.04 2.50
N GLU A 140 15.16 -14.93 3.01
CA GLU A 140 16.27 -14.23 2.35
C GLU A 140 16.62 -14.88 1.01
N VAL A 141 16.87 -16.20 1.03
CA VAL A 141 17.20 -16.96 -0.19
C VAL A 141 16.03 -16.94 -1.18
N PHE A 142 14.80 -17.05 -0.69
CA PHE A 142 13.61 -16.92 -1.54
C PHE A 142 13.60 -15.60 -2.30
N VAL A 143 13.89 -14.48 -1.64
CA VAL A 143 13.96 -13.16 -2.28
C VAL A 143 15.05 -13.09 -3.35
N GLU A 144 16.23 -13.66 -3.09
CA GLU A 144 17.33 -13.73 -4.05
C GLU A 144 16.94 -14.50 -5.31
N GLU A 145 16.27 -15.64 -5.16
CA GLU A 145 15.88 -16.52 -6.26
C GLU A 145 14.65 -16.01 -7.03
N ILE A 146 13.64 -15.46 -6.33
CA ILE A 146 12.36 -15.09 -6.96
C ILE A 146 12.44 -13.79 -7.77
N ASN A 147 13.33 -12.86 -7.39
CA ASN A 147 13.45 -11.57 -8.07
C ASN A 147 13.82 -11.69 -9.56
N PRO A 148 14.90 -12.39 -9.95
CA PRO A 148 15.25 -12.55 -11.37
C PRO A 148 14.16 -13.32 -12.14
N VAL A 149 13.51 -14.31 -11.52
CA VAL A 149 12.41 -15.06 -12.13
C VAL A 149 11.22 -14.15 -12.43
N MET A 150 10.79 -13.35 -11.46
CA MET A 150 9.69 -12.40 -11.64
C MET A 150 9.99 -11.35 -12.72
N GLN A 151 11.23 -10.86 -12.78
CA GLN A 151 11.67 -9.94 -13.83
C GLN A 151 11.63 -10.58 -15.21
N LYS A 152 12.12 -11.82 -15.34
CA LYS A 152 12.02 -12.62 -16.58
C LYS A 152 10.57 -12.80 -17.03
N MET A 153 9.64 -12.96 -16.09
CA MET A 153 8.20 -13.09 -16.35
C MET A 153 7.48 -11.74 -16.59
N GLY A 154 8.22 -10.62 -16.63
CA GLY A 154 7.72 -9.29 -16.98
C GLY A 154 7.17 -8.47 -15.81
N TYR A 155 7.48 -8.84 -14.58
CA TYR A 155 7.17 -8.08 -13.37
C TYR A 155 8.35 -7.20 -12.93
N CYS A 156 8.13 -6.31 -11.95
CA CYS A 156 9.20 -5.47 -11.42
C CYS A 156 10.21 -6.25 -10.55
N CYS A 157 9.71 -7.08 -9.66
CA CYS A 157 10.44 -7.90 -8.70
C CYS A 157 9.45 -8.89 -8.04
N GLY A 158 9.94 -9.77 -7.17
CA GLY A 158 9.13 -10.72 -6.42
C GLY A 158 9.07 -10.46 -4.91
N GLN A 159 9.58 -9.31 -4.46
CA GLN A 159 9.64 -8.98 -3.04
C GLN A 159 8.26 -8.64 -2.47
N LYS A 160 7.99 -9.03 -1.22
CA LYS A 160 6.87 -8.49 -0.45
C LYS A 160 7.32 -7.21 0.24
N LEU A 161 7.15 -6.09 -0.45
CA LEU A 161 7.55 -4.78 0.08
C LEU A 161 6.51 -4.26 1.07
N SER A 162 6.99 -3.68 2.16
CA SER A 162 6.19 -2.96 3.13
C SER A 162 6.86 -1.65 3.51
N PHE A 163 6.07 -0.66 3.90
CA PHE A 163 6.62 0.57 4.46
C PHE A 163 7.30 0.28 5.80
N THR A 164 8.36 1.04 6.08
CA THR A 164 8.98 1.03 7.40
C THR A 164 7.93 1.45 8.43
N PRO A 165 7.60 0.60 9.42
CA PRO A 165 6.61 0.96 10.43
C PRO A 165 7.14 2.15 11.22
N LEU A 166 6.36 3.23 11.26
CA LEU A 166 6.70 4.42 12.01
C LEU A 166 6.37 4.20 13.49
N ALA A 167 7.24 4.67 14.39
CA ALA A 167 6.88 4.76 15.79
C ALA A 167 5.68 5.70 15.95
N LEU A 168 4.70 5.32 16.76
CA LEU A 168 3.55 6.18 17.02
C LEU A 168 3.93 7.22 18.08
N PHE A 169 3.42 8.43 17.95
CA PHE A 169 3.58 9.46 18.97
C PHE A 169 2.54 9.26 20.09
N CYS A 170 2.98 9.40 21.33
CA CYS A 170 2.14 9.30 22.51
C CYS A 170 1.72 10.70 22.98
N TYR A 171 0.44 10.88 23.30
CA TYR A 171 -0.12 12.14 23.83
C TYR A 171 0.17 12.37 25.31
N GLY A 172 0.77 11.42 26.03
CA GLY A 172 0.96 11.52 27.47
C GLY A 172 2.12 12.40 27.92
N GLN A 173 3.27 12.31 27.24
CA GLN A 173 4.48 13.05 27.60
C GLN A 173 5.20 13.54 26.35
N SER A 174 5.85 14.69 26.44
CA SER A 174 6.67 15.24 25.37
C SER A 174 7.74 14.22 24.92
N MET A 175 7.88 14.03 23.62
CA MET A 175 8.82 13.08 23.00
C MET A 175 8.58 11.60 23.34
N CYS A 176 7.44 11.25 23.95
CA CYS A 176 7.10 9.85 24.19
C CYS A 176 6.65 9.19 22.88
N THR A 177 7.20 8.01 22.59
CA THR A 177 6.88 7.22 21.40
C THR A 177 6.52 5.79 21.77
N ILE A 178 5.73 5.15 20.92
CA ILE A 178 5.32 3.75 21.03
C ILE A 178 6.05 2.99 19.93
N ALA A 179 6.93 2.08 20.31
CA ALA A 179 7.71 1.27 19.38
C ALA A 179 6.84 0.18 18.73
N ARG A 180 7.40 -0.48 17.71
CA ARG A 180 6.76 -1.64 17.07
C ARG A 180 6.53 -2.76 18.08
N ASP A 181 5.48 -3.55 17.86
CA ASP A 181 5.03 -4.68 18.67
C ASP A 181 4.56 -4.30 20.09
N GLN A 182 4.63 -3.01 20.48
CA GLN A 182 4.13 -2.53 21.77
C GLN A 182 2.62 -2.33 21.75
N THR A 183 2.00 -2.62 22.88
CA THR A 183 0.59 -2.35 23.13
C THR A 183 0.39 -0.87 23.47
N TYR A 184 -0.72 -0.31 23.01
CA TYR A 184 -1.10 1.08 23.22
C TYR A 184 -2.63 1.19 23.35
N HIS A 185 -3.10 2.36 23.78
CA HIS A 185 -4.51 2.67 23.90
C HIS A 185 -4.84 3.80 22.95
N VAL A 186 -5.92 3.65 22.18
CA VAL A 186 -6.34 4.64 21.21
C VAL A 186 -7.81 4.96 21.33
N TYR A 187 -8.13 6.24 21.15
CA TYR A 187 -9.48 6.73 20.94
C TYR A 187 -9.52 7.45 19.59
N GLU A 188 -10.48 7.08 18.75
CA GLU A 188 -10.72 7.71 17.45
C GLU A 188 -12.16 8.22 17.39
N THR A 189 -12.32 9.44 16.92
CA THR A 189 -13.63 10.02 16.65
C THR A 189 -13.64 10.65 15.27
N THR A 190 -14.78 10.57 14.60
CA THR A 190 -14.96 11.11 13.26
C THR A 190 -16.13 12.08 13.28
N SER A 191 -15.87 13.32 12.87
CA SER A 191 -16.89 14.36 12.72
C SER A 191 -17.03 14.70 11.24
N THR A 192 -18.26 14.79 10.74
CA THR A 192 -18.53 15.27 9.38
C THR A 192 -19.33 16.56 9.47
N GLN A 193 -18.74 17.66 9.02
CA GLN A 193 -19.44 18.95 8.91
C GLN A 193 -19.18 19.55 7.53
N TYR A 194 -20.22 20.13 6.91
CA TYR A 194 -20.14 20.78 5.59
C TYR A 194 -19.51 19.92 4.48
N GLY A 195 -19.72 18.61 4.52
CA GLY A 195 -19.16 17.67 3.54
C GLY A 195 -17.66 17.38 3.71
N VAL A 196 -17.05 17.83 4.82
CA VAL A 196 -15.67 17.51 5.21
C VAL A 196 -15.69 16.59 6.42
N THR A 197 -15.03 15.44 6.29
CA THR A 197 -14.87 14.48 7.38
C THR A 197 -13.49 14.66 8.02
N VAL A 198 -13.47 14.99 9.31
CA VAL A 198 -12.26 15.11 10.13
C VAL A 198 -12.23 13.94 11.10
N SER A 199 -11.11 13.22 11.14
CA SER A 199 -10.88 12.15 12.10
C SER A 199 -9.80 12.60 13.08
N GLU A 200 -10.12 12.56 14.36
CA GLU A 200 -9.17 12.81 15.45
C GLU A 200 -8.77 11.49 16.09
N ARG A 201 -7.48 11.32 16.34
CA ARG A 201 -6.90 10.09 16.88
C ARG A 201 -5.98 10.42 18.05
N TYR A 202 -6.34 9.92 19.22
CA TYR A 202 -5.59 10.13 20.46
C TYR A 202 -4.94 8.82 20.88
N THR A 203 -3.61 8.79 20.91
CA THR A 203 -2.82 7.57 21.12
C THR A 203 -1.97 7.71 22.38
N TYR A 204 -2.05 6.73 23.29
CA TYR A 204 -1.27 6.68 24.53
C TYR A 204 -0.54 5.35 24.67
N CYS A 205 0.74 5.39 25.04
CA CYS A 205 1.43 4.17 25.49
C CYS A 205 0.79 3.67 26.79
N THR A 206 0.90 2.37 27.09
CA THR A 206 0.29 1.77 28.30
C THR A 206 0.61 2.56 29.57
N LYS A 207 1.88 2.91 29.79
CA LYS A 207 2.32 3.68 30.97
C LYS A 207 1.66 5.06 31.08
N CYS A 208 1.54 5.78 29.97
CA CYS A 208 0.90 7.10 30.00
C CYS A 208 -0.61 7.00 30.14
N PHE A 209 -1.22 5.98 29.55
CA PHE A 209 -2.66 5.73 29.66
C PHE A 209 -3.06 5.37 31.10
N GLU A 210 -2.26 4.55 31.79
CA GLU A 210 -2.46 4.20 33.20
C GLU A 210 -2.37 5.44 34.11
N ALA A 211 -1.52 6.41 33.77
CA ALA A 211 -1.38 7.66 34.49
C ALA A 211 -2.52 8.66 34.26
N LEU A 212 -3.43 8.41 33.30
CA LEU A 212 -4.61 9.25 33.08
C LEU A 212 -5.65 9.08 34.19
N PRO A 213 -6.39 10.13 34.56
CA PRO A 213 -7.54 10.03 35.46
C PRO A 213 -8.65 9.18 34.82
N GLU A 214 -9.54 8.60 35.63
CA GLU A 214 -10.66 7.78 35.12
C GLU A 214 -11.65 8.57 34.26
N SER A 215 -11.78 9.88 34.50
CA SER A 215 -12.49 10.82 33.63
C SER A 215 -11.86 10.97 32.25
N GLY A 216 -10.62 10.50 32.07
CA GLY A 216 -9.89 10.41 30.81
C GLY A 216 -9.30 11.74 30.35
N ILE A 217 -9.53 12.09 29.08
CA ILE A 217 -8.91 13.26 28.44
C ILE A 217 -9.94 14.32 28.07
N SER A 218 -9.57 15.59 28.11
CA SER A 218 -10.37 16.65 27.49
C SER A 218 -10.03 16.78 26.02
N LEU A 219 -11.05 16.90 25.18
CA LEU A 219 -10.89 17.23 23.76
C LEU A 219 -10.94 18.75 23.49
N SER A 220 -11.14 19.58 24.52
CA SER A 220 -11.16 21.04 24.39
C SER A 220 -9.73 21.61 24.30
N GLU A 221 -9.55 22.65 23.48
CA GLU A 221 -8.31 23.44 23.47
C GLU A 221 -8.16 24.30 24.75
N ASN A 222 -9.28 24.60 25.43
CA ASN A 222 -9.29 25.30 26.70
C ASN A 222 -9.11 24.31 27.87
N PRO A 223 -8.02 24.40 28.64
CA PRO A 223 -7.74 23.50 29.77
C PRO A 223 -8.81 23.54 30.89
N ASN A 224 -9.60 24.61 30.96
CA ASN A 224 -10.64 24.78 31.98
C ASN A 224 -12.02 24.28 31.54
N ASP A 225 -12.17 23.87 30.29
CA ASP A 225 -13.42 23.34 29.76
C ASP A 225 -13.51 21.83 30.02
N THR A 226 -14.49 21.43 30.82
CA THR A 226 -14.74 20.02 31.20
C THR A 226 -15.96 19.43 30.50
N SER A 227 -16.57 20.17 29.56
CA SER A 227 -17.80 19.75 28.87
C SER A 227 -17.58 18.63 27.86
N ASN A 228 -16.34 18.45 27.36
CA ASN A 228 -15.99 17.51 26.29
C ASN A 228 -14.89 16.53 26.72
N MET A 229 -15.20 15.72 27.74
CA MET A 229 -14.30 14.70 28.29
C MET A 229 -14.57 13.32 27.68
N VAL A 230 -13.49 12.61 27.35
CA VAL A 230 -13.53 11.21 26.89
C VAL A 230 -12.98 10.31 27.98
N PRO A 231 -13.80 9.47 28.63
CA PRO A 231 -13.35 8.60 29.71
C PRO A 231 -12.43 7.49 29.20
N LYS A 232 -11.57 6.96 30.09
CA LYS A 232 -10.63 5.86 29.76
C LYS A 232 -11.33 4.64 29.18
N SER A 233 -12.56 4.36 29.61
CA SER A 233 -13.37 3.24 29.13
C SER A 233 -13.72 3.29 27.63
N LYS A 234 -13.55 4.45 26.97
CA LYS A 234 -13.77 4.60 25.52
C LYS A 234 -12.53 4.29 24.68
N PHE A 235 -11.36 4.12 25.30
CA PHE A 235 -10.14 3.77 24.60
C PHE A 235 -10.10 2.27 24.32
N VAL A 236 -9.62 1.93 23.13
CA VAL A 236 -9.40 0.54 22.70
C VAL A 236 -7.92 0.23 22.83
N GLN A 237 -7.61 -0.90 23.47
CA GLN A 237 -6.27 -1.43 23.51
C GLN A 237 -5.92 -2.05 22.15
N MET A 238 -4.83 -1.60 21.56
CA MET A 238 -4.32 -2.07 20.27
C MET A 238 -2.84 -2.43 20.39
N LYS A 239 -2.31 -3.14 19.39
CA LYS A 239 -0.89 -3.43 19.28
C LYS A 239 -0.32 -2.74 18.04
N ASN A 240 0.88 -2.20 18.15
CA ASN A 240 1.57 -1.54 17.03
C ASN A 240 2.26 -2.58 16.14
N ASP A 241 1.47 -3.45 15.52
CA ASP A 241 1.92 -4.53 14.64
C ASP A 241 1.30 -4.47 13.25
N GLN A 242 0.55 -3.40 12.95
CA GLN A 242 0.07 -3.13 11.59
C GLN A 242 1.24 -2.89 10.64
N ILE A 243 1.24 -3.63 9.53
CA ILE A 243 2.23 -3.50 8.46
C ILE A 243 1.48 -2.97 7.23
N ASP A 244 1.86 -1.78 6.79
CA ASP A 244 1.35 -1.21 5.55
C ASP A 244 2.19 -1.74 4.38
N PHE A 245 1.58 -2.55 3.52
CA PHE A 245 2.25 -3.13 2.36
C PHE A 245 2.32 -2.13 1.19
N GLU A 246 3.37 -2.26 0.39
CA GLU A 246 3.57 -1.47 -0.83
C GLU A 246 2.41 -1.73 -1.81
N PRO A 247 1.69 -0.69 -2.24
CA PRO A 247 0.57 -0.88 -3.16
C PRO A 247 1.04 -1.29 -4.56
N PHE A 248 0.15 -1.96 -5.29
CA PHE A 248 0.38 -2.33 -6.69
C PHE A 248 -0.30 -1.36 -7.67
N GLU A 249 0.37 -1.11 -8.79
CA GLU A 249 -0.17 -0.49 -9.99
C GLU A 249 -0.29 -1.52 -11.12
N LYS A 250 -1.39 -1.48 -11.86
CA LYS A 250 -1.63 -2.39 -12.98
C LYS A 250 -1.26 -1.74 -14.29
N CYS A 251 -0.44 -2.43 -15.09
CA CYS A 251 -0.14 -1.97 -16.44
C CYS A 251 -1.41 -1.98 -17.32
N ILE A 252 -1.74 -0.88 -17.98
CA ILE A 252 -2.94 -0.79 -18.82
C ILE A 252 -2.86 -1.61 -20.12
N LYS A 253 -1.67 -2.15 -20.46
CA LYS A 253 -1.44 -2.96 -21.68
C LYS A 253 -1.43 -4.46 -21.42
N CYS A 254 -0.88 -4.92 -20.30
CA CYS A 254 -0.73 -6.35 -19.98
C CYS A 254 -1.35 -6.77 -18.65
N PHE A 255 -1.89 -5.82 -17.88
CA PHE A 255 -2.52 -6.02 -16.58
C PHE A 255 -1.65 -6.63 -15.47
N ARG A 256 -0.35 -6.88 -15.73
CA ARG A 256 0.61 -7.26 -14.69
C ARG A 256 0.64 -6.20 -13.59
N LYS A 257 0.62 -6.67 -12.34
CA LYS A 257 0.77 -5.85 -11.13
C LYS A 257 2.25 -5.55 -10.89
N TRP A 258 2.59 -4.27 -10.78
CA TRP A 258 3.92 -3.80 -10.40
C TRP A 258 3.80 -3.05 -9.08
N HIS A 259 4.78 -3.15 -8.18
CA HIS A 259 4.82 -2.26 -7.02
C HIS A 259 4.78 -0.80 -7.51
N ARG A 260 4.01 0.07 -6.85
CA ARG A 260 3.85 1.47 -7.24
C ARG A 260 5.19 2.19 -7.25
N VAL A 261 6.04 1.92 -6.26
CA VAL A 261 7.41 2.45 -6.18
C VAL A 261 8.29 1.95 -7.32
N CYS A 262 8.18 0.67 -7.71
CA CYS A 262 8.91 0.14 -8.86
C CYS A 262 8.39 0.65 -10.20
N ALA A 263 7.09 0.94 -10.28
CA ALA A 263 6.45 1.50 -11.46
C ALA A 263 6.84 2.98 -11.69
N LEU A 264 7.30 3.68 -10.63
CA LEU A 264 7.55 5.12 -10.63
C LEU A 264 6.36 5.91 -11.22
N PHE A 265 5.15 5.45 -10.90
CA PHE A 265 3.91 5.96 -11.47
C PHE A 265 3.15 6.83 -10.45
N ASN A 266 2.64 7.96 -10.93
CA ASN A 266 1.70 8.78 -10.20
C ASN A 266 0.61 9.25 -11.16
N LYS A 267 -0.66 8.99 -10.82
CA LYS A 267 -1.83 9.37 -11.65
C LYS A 267 -1.90 10.87 -11.98
N LYS A 268 -1.36 11.74 -11.10
CA LYS A 268 -1.30 13.19 -11.35
C LYS A 268 -0.24 13.56 -12.38
N VAL A 269 0.83 12.77 -12.47
CA VAL A 269 1.95 12.98 -13.41
C VAL A 269 1.62 12.34 -14.77
N PHE A 270 1.03 11.15 -14.76
CA PHE A 270 0.73 10.35 -15.93
C PHE A 270 -0.77 10.00 -16.00
N PRO A 271 -1.63 10.93 -16.45
CA PRO A 271 -3.09 10.72 -16.47
C PRO A 271 -3.53 9.62 -17.44
N GLU A 272 -2.74 9.37 -18.50
CA GLU A 272 -2.97 8.31 -19.50
C GLU A 272 -2.83 6.88 -18.93
N GLY A 273 -2.35 6.75 -17.69
CA GLY A 273 -2.18 5.48 -17.01
C GLY A 273 -0.78 4.88 -17.11
N PHE A 274 -0.59 3.79 -16.37
CA PHE A 274 0.70 3.13 -16.23
C PHE A 274 0.93 2.12 -17.36
N ILE A 275 2.04 2.24 -18.09
CA ILE A 275 2.55 1.20 -19.00
C ILE A 275 3.91 0.74 -18.49
N CYS A 276 4.02 -0.55 -18.14
CA CYS A 276 5.22 -1.14 -17.58
C CYS A 276 6.40 -1.14 -18.56
N ALA A 277 7.62 -1.20 -18.02
CA ALA A 277 8.85 -1.19 -18.82
C ALA A 277 8.92 -2.36 -19.82
N THR A 278 8.39 -3.52 -19.45
CA THR A 278 8.32 -4.71 -20.32
C THR A 278 7.50 -4.42 -21.58
N CYS A 279 6.25 -3.95 -21.42
CA CYS A 279 5.41 -3.61 -22.57
C CYS A 279 5.97 -2.47 -23.40
N ARG A 280 6.67 -1.50 -22.79
CA ARG A 280 7.34 -0.44 -23.56
C ARG A 280 8.45 -1.01 -24.45
N ARG A 281 9.26 -1.92 -23.93
CA ARG A 281 10.34 -2.58 -24.69
C ARG A 281 9.80 -3.45 -25.82
N GLU A 282 8.87 -4.35 -25.51
CA GLU A 282 8.30 -5.31 -26.47
C GLU A 282 7.54 -4.62 -27.61
N LYS A 283 6.83 -3.52 -27.31
CA LYS A 283 6.02 -2.78 -28.28
C LYS A 283 6.72 -1.53 -28.82
N ASN A 284 8.01 -1.35 -28.51
CA ASN A 284 8.83 -0.20 -28.90
C ASN A 284 8.13 1.16 -28.64
N LEU A 285 7.55 1.32 -27.45
CA LEU A 285 6.83 2.54 -27.06
C LEU A 285 7.79 3.55 -26.43
N ALA A 286 7.64 4.82 -26.81
CA ALA A 286 8.38 5.91 -26.18
C ALA A 286 8.13 5.98 -24.66
N PRO A 287 9.12 6.40 -23.85
CA PRO A 287 8.90 6.73 -22.45
C PRO A 287 7.82 7.81 -22.28
N ALA A 288 7.04 7.73 -21.21
CA ALA A 288 6.10 8.81 -20.90
C ALA A 288 6.88 10.06 -20.48
N GLU A 289 6.53 11.22 -21.03
CA GLU A 289 7.17 12.49 -20.65
C GLU A 289 6.75 12.88 -19.23
N ASN A 290 7.72 13.03 -18.32
CA ASN A 290 7.46 13.62 -17.01
C ASN A 290 7.54 15.15 -17.09
N ARG A 291 6.42 15.83 -16.86
CA ARG A 291 6.34 17.30 -16.82
C ARG A 291 6.65 17.90 -15.45
N PHE A 292 6.64 17.08 -14.41
CA PHE A 292 6.85 17.48 -13.02
C PHE A 292 8.28 17.10 -12.59
N THR A 293 9.28 17.76 -13.19
CA THR A 293 10.69 17.55 -12.88
C THR A 293 11.25 18.73 -12.11
N ALA A 294 12.28 18.48 -11.27
CA ALA A 294 12.97 19.55 -10.55
C ALA A 294 13.51 20.63 -11.51
N LYS A 295 13.97 20.25 -12.70
CA LYS A 295 14.52 21.16 -13.71
C LYS A 295 13.50 22.18 -14.23
N LYS A 296 12.22 21.78 -14.32
CA LYS A 296 11.12 22.63 -14.79
C LYS A 296 10.60 23.61 -13.72
N LEU A 297 11.04 23.51 -12.46
CA LEU A 297 10.67 24.48 -11.43
C LEU A 297 11.36 25.85 -11.67
N PRO A 298 10.73 26.97 -11.28
CA PRO A 298 11.30 28.30 -11.44
C PRO A 298 12.64 28.47 -10.72
N HIS A 299 13.53 29.24 -11.34
CA HIS A 299 14.75 29.71 -10.69
C HIS A 299 14.53 31.03 -9.96
N CYS A 300 15.28 31.21 -8.87
CA CYS A 300 15.63 32.51 -8.31
C CYS A 300 17.15 32.74 -8.37
N GLN A 301 17.59 33.96 -8.07
CA GLN A 301 19.02 34.32 -8.08
C GLN A 301 19.86 33.38 -7.21
N LEU A 302 19.40 33.10 -5.99
CA LEU A 302 20.08 32.18 -5.07
C LEU A 302 20.21 30.77 -5.64
N SER A 303 19.10 30.20 -6.14
CA SER A 303 19.11 28.85 -6.70
C SER A 303 20.08 28.73 -7.88
N ARG A 304 20.11 29.74 -8.76
CA ARG A 304 20.99 29.77 -9.94
C ARG A 304 22.46 29.84 -9.53
N PHE A 305 22.78 30.73 -8.60
CA PHE A 305 24.14 30.87 -8.08
C PHE A 305 24.68 29.57 -7.48
N ILE A 306 23.90 28.90 -6.62
CA ILE A 306 24.33 27.65 -5.99
C ILE A 306 24.43 26.53 -7.05
N GLU A 307 23.43 26.40 -7.93
CA GLU A 307 23.43 25.38 -8.99
C GLU A 307 24.65 25.50 -9.91
N GLU A 308 24.96 26.70 -10.40
CA GLU A 308 26.12 26.95 -11.27
C GLU A 308 27.43 26.63 -10.55
N ARG A 309 27.56 27.05 -9.28
CA ARG A 309 28.74 26.79 -8.47
C ARG A 309 28.97 25.29 -8.26
N VAL A 310 27.92 24.55 -7.90
CA VAL A 310 27.99 23.10 -7.68
C VAL A 310 28.31 22.39 -8.98
N ASN A 311 27.61 22.70 -10.08
CA ASN A 311 27.88 22.03 -11.36
C ASN A 311 29.27 22.36 -11.93
N LYS A 312 29.80 23.57 -11.69
CA LYS A 312 31.19 23.90 -12.02
C LYS A 312 32.18 23.04 -11.23
N PHE A 313 31.92 22.81 -9.94
CA PHE A 313 32.72 21.89 -9.13
C PHE A 313 32.61 20.45 -9.64
N MET A 314 31.40 19.95 -9.92
CA MET A 314 31.16 18.59 -10.41
C MET A 314 31.90 18.30 -11.72
N LYS A 315 31.89 19.24 -12.67
CA LYS A 315 32.63 19.13 -13.94
C LYS A 315 34.13 19.00 -13.77
N ASN A 316 34.70 19.61 -12.73
CA ASN A 316 36.13 19.56 -12.44
C ASN A 316 36.52 18.36 -11.56
N ASN A 317 35.55 17.60 -11.06
CA ASN A 317 35.78 16.43 -10.23
C ASN A 317 35.60 15.14 -11.06
N PRO A 318 36.62 14.28 -11.18
CA PRO A 318 36.52 13.02 -11.93
C PRO A 318 35.35 12.13 -11.49
N ALA A 319 34.97 12.15 -10.21
CA ALA A 319 33.85 11.37 -9.68
C ALA A 319 32.48 11.98 -9.98
N GLY A 320 32.43 13.28 -10.32
CA GLY A 320 31.18 14.04 -10.48
C GLY A 320 30.88 14.49 -11.91
N LYS A 321 31.82 14.35 -12.85
CA LYS A 321 31.76 14.96 -14.18
C LYS A 321 30.54 14.57 -15.02
N ASP A 322 29.98 13.38 -14.78
CA ASP A 322 28.85 12.83 -15.55
C ASP A 322 27.49 13.15 -14.92
N TYR A 323 27.46 13.89 -13.81
CA TYR A 323 26.24 14.20 -13.06
C TYR A 323 25.91 15.69 -13.07
N GLU A 324 24.65 16.01 -13.41
CA GLU A 324 24.08 17.35 -13.27
C GLU A 324 23.32 17.44 -11.93
N VAL A 325 23.61 18.47 -11.14
CA VAL A 325 22.88 18.77 -9.89
C VAL A 325 21.86 19.86 -10.17
N ILE A 326 20.61 19.65 -9.77
CA ILE A 326 19.52 20.61 -9.91
C ILE A 326 19.16 21.18 -8.53
N ILE A 327 19.20 22.49 -8.38
CA ILE A 327 18.93 23.22 -7.13
C ILE A 327 17.81 24.23 -7.36
N ARG A 328 16.78 24.17 -6.53
CA ARG A 328 15.59 25.04 -6.59
C ARG A 328 15.24 25.52 -5.19
N VAL A 329 14.87 26.79 -5.07
CA VAL A 329 14.30 27.33 -3.84
C VAL A 329 12.79 27.11 -3.90
N LEU A 330 12.26 26.29 -2.98
CA LEU A 330 10.84 25.92 -2.97
C LEU A 330 9.98 26.86 -2.11
N CYS A 331 10.59 27.55 -1.15
CA CYS A 331 9.89 28.43 -0.23
C CYS A 331 10.82 29.58 0.18
N ALA A 332 10.29 30.80 0.16
CA ALA A 332 10.86 31.98 0.78
C ALA A 332 9.70 32.69 1.48
N ALA A 333 9.80 32.80 2.81
CA ALA A 333 8.73 33.36 3.63
C ALA A 333 9.36 34.15 4.77
N ASP A 334 8.80 35.33 5.04
CA ASP A 334 9.12 36.09 6.25
C ASP A 334 8.55 35.35 7.46
N LYS A 335 9.36 35.23 8.50
CA LYS A 335 8.97 34.61 9.77
C LYS A 335 9.49 35.47 10.90
N GLU A 336 8.63 35.67 11.89
CA GLU A 336 9.01 36.27 13.16
C GLU A 336 9.21 35.15 14.18
N VAL A 337 10.23 35.30 15.04
CA VAL A 337 10.46 34.41 16.16
C VAL A 337 10.17 35.16 17.43
N GLU A 338 9.13 34.75 18.15
CA GLU A 338 8.87 35.31 19.46
C GLU A 338 9.88 34.80 20.48
N VAL A 339 10.47 35.74 21.22
CA VAL A 339 11.31 35.41 22.37
C VAL A 339 10.48 34.63 23.38
N LYS A 340 10.95 33.43 23.77
CA LYS A 340 10.23 32.58 24.73
C LYS A 340 10.00 33.33 26.05
N PRO A 341 8.88 33.11 26.76
CA PRO A 341 8.51 33.88 27.96
C PRO A 341 9.62 33.98 29.02
N LEU A 342 10.35 32.89 29.28
CA LEU A 342 11.44 32.86 30.26
C LEU A 342 12.67 33.70 29.86
N MET A 343 12.81 34.00 28.56
CA MET A 343 13.88 34.85 28.02
C MET A 343 13.45 36.32 27.91
N LYS A 344 12.14 36.61 27.92
CA LYS A 344 11.58 37.99 27.97
C LYS A 344 11.62 38.61 29.38
N GLN A 345 11.82 37.80 30.42
CA GLN A 345 11.77 38.21 31.83
C GLN A 345 13.13 38.61 32.43
N LYS A 346 14.21 38.61 31.64
CA LYS A 346 15.52 39.17 31.99
C LYS A 346 15.75 40.44 31.19
#